data_AF-F5NUZ9-F1
#
_entry.id   AF-F5NUZ9-F1
#
_cell.length_a   1.000
_cell.length_b   1.000
_cell.length_c   1.000
_cell.angle_alpha   90.00
_cell.angle_beta   90.00
_cell.angle_gamma   90.00
#
_symmetry.space_group_name_H-M   'P 1'
#
loop_
_entity.id
_entity.type
_entity.pdbx_description
1 polymer ?
#
loop_
_entity_poly.entity_id
_entity_poly.type
_entity_poly.pdbx_seq_one_letter_code
_entity_poly.pdbx_strand_id
1 'polypeptide(L)'
;MVNITEASQLWDIAQARVCEVIVGILCGGMMMMILPSSSDATALLTALKNMHARLLEHASLLWQPETNDAIRAAHEGVIGQILTMNLLRIQAFWSHYRFRQQNARLNALLHQQLRMTSVISSLRRMLLNWPSPPGATREILEQLLTALASSQTDAYTVARIIAPLRPTNVADYRHVAFWQRLRYFCRLYLQSSQELHRLQSGVDDHARLARTSALARHTDNAEAMWSGLRTFCTLMMIGAWSIASQWDAGANALTLAAISCVLYSAVAAPFRSLSLLMRTLVLLSLFSFVVKFGLMVQISDLWQFLLFLFPLLATMQLLKLQMPKFAALWGQLIVFMGPFIAVTNPPVYDFADFLNDNLAKIVDVALAWLAFAILRPGSDARKSRRHIRALRRDFVDQLSRHPTLSESEFESLTYHHVSQLSNS
;
A
#
# COMPACT_ATOMS: atom_id res chain seq x y z
N MET A 1 17.00 33.49 32.14
CA MET A 1 18.30 32.99 31.65
C MET A 1 18.08 31.53 31.33
N VAL A 2 18.12 31.14 30.06
CA VAL A 2 18.11 29.72 29.67
C VAL A 2 19.48 29.16 30.06
N ASN A 3 19.52 28.14 30.92
CA ASN A 3 20.77 27.50 31.32
C ASN A 3 21.46 26.95 30.06
N ILE A 4 22.63 27.49 29.73
CA ILE A 4 23.37 27.15 28.50
C ILE A 4 23.78 25.66 28.51
N THR A 5 23.94 25.08 29.71
CA THR A 5 24.20 23.66 29.94
C THR A 5 23.01 22.75 29.63
N GLU A 6 21.78 23.19 29.89
CA GLU A 6 20.56 22.46 29.51
C GLU A 6 20.36 22.49 28.00
N ALA A 7 20.67 23.62 27.35
CA ALA A 7 20.56 23.76 25.90
C ALA A 7 21.56 22.86 25.14
N SER A 8 22.80 22.76 25.61
CA SER A 8 23.79 21.84 25.02
C SER A 8 23.39 20.37 25.22
N GLN A 9 22.90 20.00 26.40
CA GLN A 9 22.41 18.65 26.67
C GLN A 9 21.19 18.29 25.80
N LEU A 10 20.26 19.23 25.63
CA LEU A 10 19.10 19.04 24.76
C LEU A 10 19.52 18.83 23.29
N TRP A 11 20.51 19.61 22.83
CA TRP A 11 21.10 19.45 21.51
C TRP A 11 21.74 18.08 21.34
N ASP A 12 22.54 17.62 22.30
CA ASP A 12 23.22 16.33 22.26
C ASP A 12 22.23 15.16 22.22
N ILE A 13 21.15 15.23 23.02
CA ILE A 13 20.07 14.23 23.02
C ILE A 13 19.37 14.22 21.66
N ALA A 14 19.02 15.39 21.12
CA ALA A 14 18.36 15.50 19.82
C ALA A 14 19.25 14.96 18.70
N GLN A 15 20.53 15.34 18.68
CA GLN A 15 21.52 14.87 17.73
C GLN A 15 21.69 13.35 17.83
N ALA A 16 21.83 12.79 19.04
CA ALA A 16 21.97 11.36 19.25
C ALA A 16 20.76 10.58 18.70
N ARG A 17 19.54 11.06 18.92
CA ARG A 17 18.32 10.45 18.37
C ARG A 17 18.27 10.51 16.85
N VAL A 18 18.64 11.64 16.25
CA VAL A 18 18.71 11.78 14.80
C VAL A 18 19.75 10.82 14.21
N CYS A 19 20.94 10.73 14.82
CA CYS A 19 21.98 9.78 14.42
C CYS A 19 21.50 8.33 14.56
N GLU A 20 20.86 7.97 15.67
CA GLU A 20 20.29 6.64 15.92
C GLU A 20 19.29 6.25 14.81
N VAL A 21 18.37 7.16 14.48
CA VAL A 21 17.37 6.95 13.43
C VAL A 21 18.02 6.82 12.04
N ILE A 22 18.99 7.69 11.71
CA ILE A 22 19.70 7.65 10.43
C ILE A 22 20.49 6.34 10.30
N VAL A 23 21.23 5.94 11.32
CA VAL A 23 21.98 4.68 11.34
C VAL A 23 21.03 3.51 11.17
N GLY A 24 19.88 3.50 11.87
CA GLY A 24 18.85 2.47 11.70
C GLY A 24 18.34 2.37 10.25
N ILE A 25 18.03 3.51 9.63
CA ILE A 25 17.57 3.58 8.23
C ILE A 25 18.66 3.08 7.26
N LEU A 26 19.91 3.54 7.44
CA LEU A 26 21.03 3.15 6.60
C LEU A 26 21.35 1.66 6.73
N CYS A 27 21.39 1.13 7.96
CA CYS A 27 21.59 -0.30 8.21
C CYS A 27 20.47 -1.15 7.58
N GLY A 28 19.20 -0.71 7.73
CA GLY A 28 18.06 -1.37 7.09
C GLY A 28 18.16 -1.38 5.56
N GLY A 29 18.50 -0.23 4.95
CA GLY A 29 18.72 -0.11 3.52
C GLY A 29 19.90 -0.95 3.02
N MET A 30 21.01 -0.94 3.75
CA MET A 30 22.19 -1.76 3.45
C MET A 30 21.87 -3.26 3.52
N MET A 31 21.11 -3.70 4.53
CA MET A 31 20.69 -5.10 4.65
C MET A 31 19.79 -5.52 3.47
N MET A 32 18.87 -4.66 3.03
CA MET A 32 18.06 -4.91 1.82
C MET A 32 18.90 -5.00 0.54
N MET A 33 20.02 -4.28 0.47
CA MET A 33 20.95 -4.35 -0.67
C MET A 33 21.84 -5.60 -0.64
N ILE A 34 22.30 -6.03 0.54
CA ILE A 34 23.20 -7.18 0.71
C ILE A 34 22.44 -8.51 0.62
N LEU A 35 21.24 -8.59 1.21
CA LEU A 35 20.36 -9.77 1.17
C LEU A 35 19.09 -9.46 0.37
N PRO A 36 19.18 -9.37 -0.97
CA PRO A 36 18.01 -9.11 -1.80
C PRO A 36 16.99 -10.26 -1.68
N SER A 37 15.77 -9.94 -1.26
CA SER A 37 14.69 -10.91 -1.02
C SER A 37 14.13 -11.44 -2.34
N SER A 38 14.68 -12.52 -2.90
CA SER A 38 14.19 -13.14 -4.15
C SER A 38 12.68 -13.47 -4.13
N SER A 39 12.11 -13.63 -2.93
CA SER A 39 10.67 -13.78 -2.69
C SER A 39 9.82 -12.61 -3.19
N ASP A 40 10.27 -11.37 -3.02
CA ASP A 40 9.44 -10.19 -3.32
C ASP A 40 9.32 -9.97 -4.84
N ALA A 41 10.42 -10.23 -5.55
CA ALA A 41 10.48 -10.22 -7.01
C ALA A 41 9.53 -11.26 -7.63
N THR A 42 9.62 -12.50 -7.15
CA THR A 42 8.79 -13.61 -7.63
C THR A 42 7.32 -13.43 -7.27
N ALA A 43 7.03 -12.89 -6.08
CA ALA A 43 5.67 -12.52 -5.67
C ALA A 43 5.07 -11.43 -6.57
N LEU A 44 5.82 -10.37 -6.89
CA LEU A 44 5.34 -9.32 -7.79
C LEU A 44 5.06 -9.86 -9.21
N LEU A 45 5.97 -10.65 -9.77
CA LEU A 45 5.79 -11.24 -11.10
C LEU A 45 4.60 -12.20 -11.15
N THR A 46 4.43 -13.01 -10.11
CA THR A 46 3.29 -13.93 -9.99
C THR A 46 1.99 -13.14 -9.85
N ALA A 47 1.96 -12.09 -9.05
CA ALA A 47 0.82 -11.20 -8.91
C ALA A 47 0.46 -10.51 -10.24
N LEU A 48 1.45 -9.98 -10.98
CA LEU A 48 1.26 -9.37 -12.30
C LEU A 48 0.67 -10.36 -13.31
N LYS A 49 1.16 -11.61 -13.33
CA LYS A 49 0.66 -12.66 -14.21
C LYS A 49 -0.77 -13.06 -13.86
N ASN A 50 -1.05 -13.30 -12.58
CA ASN A 50 -2.38 -13.65 -12.12
C ASN A 50 -3.37 -12.52 -12.42
N MET A 51 -2.96 -11.26 -12.23
CA MET A 51 -3.76 -10.09 -12.57
C MET A 51 -4.04 -10.00 -14.08
N HIS A 52 -3.03 -10.22 -14.92
CA HIS A 52 -3.18 -10.19 -16.38
C HIS A 52 -4.17 -11.26 -16.86
N ALA A 53 -4.08 -12.49 -16.34
CA ALA A 53 -5.04 -13.55 -16.63
C ALA A 53 -6.46 -13.21 -16.13
N ARG A 54 -6.57 -12.64 -14.93
CA ARG A 54 -7.84 -12.22 -14.34
C ARG A 54 -8.56 -11.15 -15.14
N LEU A 55 -7.85 -10.33 -15.93
CA LEU A 55 -8.50 -9.35 -16.82
C LEU A 55 -9.32 -10.01 -17.93
N LEU A 56 -8.93 -11.19 -18.43
CA LEU A 56 -9.73 -11.93 -19.41
C LEU A 56 -10.97 -12.55 -18.76
N GLU A 57 -10.83 -13.12 -17.57
CA GLU A 57 -11.97 -13.60 -16.78
C GLU A 57 -12.93 -12.45 -16.46
N HIS A 58 -12.39 -11.28 -16.12
CA HIS A 58 -13.18 -10.08 -15.90
C HIS A 58 -13.90 -9.63 -17.17
N ALA A 59 -13.25 -9.71 -18.33
CA ALA A 59 -13.87 -9.41 -19.62
C ALA A 59 -15.01 -10.38 -19.96
N SER A 60 -14.81 -11.69 -19.73
CA SER A 60 -15.84 -12.70 -20.00
C SER A 60 -17.07 -12.49 -19.11
N LEU A 61 -16.88 -12.10 -17.84
CA LEU A 61 -17.96 -11.77 -16.92
C LEU A 61 -18.68 -10.46 -17.30
N LEU A 62 -17.94 -9.41 -17.70
CA LEU A 62 -18.55 -8.11 -18.01
C LEU A 62 -19.33 -8.08 -19.33
N TRP A 63 -18.94 -8.89 -20.30
CA TRP A 63 -19.57 -8.89 -21.62
C TRP A 63 -20.83 -9.77 -21.67
N GLN A 64 -21.22 -10.38 -20.55
CA GLN A 64 -22.52 -11.04 -20.42
C GLN A 64 -23.66 -10.01 -20.36
N PRO A 65 -24.84 -10.34 -20.94
CA PRO A 65 -25.98 -9.44 -20.98
C PRO A 65 -26.62 -9.23 -19.60
N GLU A 66 -26.46 -10.18 -18.67
CA GLU A 66 -27.06 -10.09 -17.34
C GLU A 66 -26.28 -9.15 -16.41
N THR A 67 -27.00 -8.31 -15.69
CA THR A 67 -26.45 -7.47 -14.63
C THR A 67 -26.63 -8.16 -13.29
N ASN A 68 -25.57 -8.79 -12.79
CA ASN A 68 -25.55 -9.36 -11.45
C ASN A 68 -24.67 -8.49 -10.52
N ASP A 69 -25.04 -8.34 -9.25
CA ASP A 69 -24.25 -7.55 -8.28
C ASP A 69 -22.84 -8.14 -8.08
N ALA A 70 -22.68 -9.45 -8.29
CA ALA A 70 -21.39 -10.12 -8.35
C ALA A 70 -20.43 -9.50 -9.38
N ILE A 71 -20.95 -8.96 -10.50
CA ILE A 71 -20.14 -8.35 -11.57
C ILE A 71 -19.59 -6.99 -11.13
N ARG A 72 -20.35 -6.22 -10.33
CA ARG A 72 -19.88 -4.95 -9.75
C ARG A 72 -18.77 -5.20 -8.73
N ALA A 73 -18.99 -6.15 -7.81
CA ALA A 73 -17.98 -6.56 -6.83
C ALA A 73 -16.69 -7.08 -7.50
N ALA A 74 -16.81 -7.84 -8.60
CA ALA A 74 -15.66 -8.29 -9.38
C ALA A 74 -14.88 -7.11 -10.00
N HIS A 75 -15.59 -6.11 -10.56
CA HIS A 75 -14.96 -4.92 -11.14
C HIS A 75 -14.22 -4.07 -10.10
N GLU A 76 -14.83 -3.85 -8.94
CA GLU A 76 -14.19 -3.15 -7.83
C GLU A 76 -12.97 -3.92 -7.31
N GLY A 77 -13.06 -5.25 -7.21
CA GLY A 77 -11.96 -6.11 -6.82
C GLY A 77 -10.76 -6.04 -7.76
N VAL A 78 -10.98 -5.94 -9.07
CA VAL A 78 -9.92 -5.76 -10.09
C VAL A 78 -9.21 -4.43 -9.89
N ILE A 79 -9.95 -3.34 -9.66
CA ILE A 79 -9.38 -1.99 -9.42
C ILE A 79 -8.52 -2.00 -8.14
N GLY A 80 -9.06 -2.56 -7.05
CA GLY A 80 -8.34 -2.68 -5.78
C GLY A 80 -7.03 -3.47 -5.92
N GLN A 81 -7.03 -4.56 -6.71
CA GLN A 81 -5.84 -5.37 -6.94
C GLN A 81 -4.75 -4.65 -7.74
N ILE A 82 -5.12 -3.84 -8.74
CA ILE A 82 -4.13 -3.06 -9.49
C ILE A 82 -3.45 -2.03 -8.57
N LEU A 83 -4.23 -1.40 -7.68
CA LEU A 83 -3.70 -0.44 -6.71
C LEU A 83 -2.78 -1.10 -5.67
N THR A 84 -3.14 -2.28 -5.14
CA THR A 84 -2.26 -3.01 -4.23
C THR A 84 -0.97 -3.47 -4.92
N MET A 85 -1.02 -3.78 -6.21
CA MET A 85 0.17 -4.13 -6.98
C MET A 85 1.14 -2.96 -7.15
N ASN A 86 0.65 -1.72 -7.17
CA ASN A 86 1.52 -0.54 -7.12
C ASN A 86 2.33 -0.47 -5.81
N LEU A 87 1.75 -0.89 -4.67
CA LEU A 87 2.48 -0.99 -3.39
C LEU A 87 3.56 -2.07 -3.46
N LEU A 88 3.24 -3.24 -4.02
CA LEU A 88 4.21 -4.33 -4.24
C LEU A 88 5.35 -3.88 -5.16
N ARG A 89 5.06 -3.07 -6.19
CA ARG A 89 6.10 -2.47 -7.06
C ARG A 89 7.04 -1.57 -6.27
N ILE A 90 6.52 -0.72 -5.39
CA ILE A 90 7.33 0.16 -4.54
C ILE A 90 8.22 -0.67 -3.61
N GLN A 91 7.68 -1.75 -3.02
CA GLN A 91 8.48 -2.66 -2.19
C GLN A 91 9.57 -3.37 -3.01
N ALA A 92 9.22 -3.93 -4.16
CA ALA A 92 10.16 -4.64 -5.06
C ALA A 92 11.25 -3.73 -5.61
N PHE A 93 10.96 -2.43 -5.78
CA PHE A 93 11.96 -1.43 -6.16
C PHE A 93 13.09 -1.36 -5.13
N TRP A 94 12.81 -1.45 -3.83
CA TRP A 94 13.87 -1.38 -2.82
C TRP A 94 14.60 -2.70 -2.62
N SER A 95 13.97 -3.84 -2.91
CA SER A 95 14.56 -5.16 -2.66
C SER A 95 15.43 -5.72 -3.79
N HIS A 96 15.23 -5.30 -5.05
CA HIS A 96 15.97 -5.87 -6.19
C HIS A 96 16.46 -4.85 -7.20
N TYR A 97 17.74 -4.93 -7.57
CA TYR A 97 18.34 -4.02 -8.56
C TYR A 97 17.68 -4.10 -9.95
N ARG A 98 17.28 -5.31 -10.38
CA ARG A 98 16.66 -5.52 -11.71
C ARG A 98 15.34 -4.78 -11.84
N PHE A 99 14.50 -4.84 -10.81
CA PHE A 99 13.22 -4.14 -10.78
C PHE A 99 13.39 -2.61 -10.66
N ARG A 100 14.49 -2.12 -10.07
CA ARG A 100 14.83 -0.69 -10.14
C ARG A 100 15.07 -0.22 -11.55
N GLN A 101 15.88 -0.95 -12.32
CA GLN A 101 16.16 -0.63 -13.72
C GLN A 101 14.89 -0.75 -14.59
N GLN A 102 14.06 -1.77 -14.33
CA GLN A 102 12.83 -2.04 -15.08
C GLN A 102 11.60 -1.27 -14.54
N ASN A 103 11.75 -0.36 -13.58
CA ASN A 103 10.62 0.31 -12.92
C ASN A 103 9.71 1.07 -13.90
N ALA A 104 10.30 1.66 -14.95
CA ALA A 104 9.53 2.32 -16.00
C ALA A 104 8.62 1.32 -16.76
N ARG A 105 9.11 0.09 -17.02
CA ARG A 105 8.33 -0.98 -17.64
C ARG A 105 7.17 -1.42 -16.74
N LEU A 106 7.46 -1.66 -15.46
CA LEU A 106 6.44 -2.05 -14.48
C LEU A 106 5.36 -0.98 -14.36
N ASN A 107 5.74 0.30 -14.33
CA ASN A 107 4.80 1.40 -14.29
C ASN A 107 3.94 1.46 -15.57
N ALA A 108 4.55 1.26 -16.74
CA ALA A 108 3.82 1.20 -18.00
C ALA A 108 2.84 0.01 -18.05
N LEU A 109 3.24 -1.16 -17.55
CA LEU A 109 2.36 -2.34 -17.47
C LEU A 109 1.16 -2.11 -16.54
N LEU A 110 1.37 -1.48 -15.38
CA LEU A 110 0.26 -1.11 -14.48
C LEU A 110 -0.74 -0.17 -15.17
N HIS A 111 -0.24 0.84 -15.88
CA HIS A 111 -1.09 1.74 -16.68
C HIS A 111 -1.82 0.98 -17.81
N GLN A 112 -1.16 0.05 -18.49
CA GLN A 112 -1.80 -0.79 -19.51
C GLN A 112 -2.90 -1.66 -18.90
N GLN A 113 -2.73 -2.19 -17.68
CA GLN A 113 -3.76 -2.97 -16.99
C GLN A 113 -4.97 -2.12 -16.56
N LEU A 114 -4.74 -0.90 -16.08
CA LEU A 114 -5.82 0.06 -15.82
C LEU A 114 -6.57 0.38 -17.12
N ARG A 115 -5.84 0.66 -18.19
CA ARG A 115 -6.40 0.94 -19.51
C ARG A 115 -7.21 -0.23 -20.07
N MET A 116 -6.74 -1.45 -19.91
CA MET A 116 -7.49 -2.65 -20.26
C MET A 116 -8.81 -2.72 -19.48
N THR A 117 -8.78 -2.41 -18.18
CA THR A 117 -9.99 -2.38 -17.34
C THR A 117 -11.01 -1.38 -17.85
N SER A 118 -10.58 -0.18 -18.25
CA SER A 118 -11.45 0.85 -18.85
C SER A 118 -12.00 0.44 -20.21
N VAL A 119 -11.16 -0.18 -21.05
CA VAL A 119 -11.57 -0.70 -22.36
C VAL A 119 -12.63 -1.80 -22.20
N ILE A 120 -12.46 -2.74 -21.27
CA ILE A 120 -13.44 -3.80 -20.98
C ILE A 120 -14.79 -3.18 -20.58
N SER A 121 -14.79 -2.22 -19.65
CA SER A 121 -16.00 -1.51 -19.23
C SER A 121 -16.66 -0.73 -20.37
N SER A 122 -15.87 -0.10 -21.24
CA SER A 122 -16.39 0.59 -22.41
C SER A 122 -17.03 -0.35 -23.43
N LEU A 123 -16.43 -1.52 -23.67
CA LEU A 123 -16.96 -2.55 -24.58
C LEU A 123 -18.27 -3.12 -24.06
N ARG A 124 -18.38 -3.37 -22.75
CA ARG A 124 -19.66 -3.73 -22.12
C ARG A 124 -20.73 -2.68 -22.38
N ARG A 125 -20.42 -1.40 -22.13
CA ARG A 125 -21.38 -0.31 -22.32
C ARG A 125 -21.80 -0.16 -23.79
N MET A 126 -20.89 -0.43 -24.73
CA MET A 126 -21.22 -0.46 -26.15
C MET A 126 -22.15 -1.63 -26.48
N LEU A 127 -21.86 -2.84 -25.98
CA LEU A 127 -22.70 -4.03 -26.17
C LEU A 127 -24.12 -3.85 -25.62
N LEU A 128 -24.24 -3.35 -24.39
CA LEU A 128 -25.55 -3.13 -23.75
C LEU A 128 -26.41 -2.07 -24.47
N ASN A 129 -25.77 -1.07 -25.09
CA ASN A 129 -26.45 -0.03 -25.84
C ASN A 129 -26.55 -0.32 -27.35
N TRP A 130 -26.18 -1.54 -27.77
CA TRP A 130 -26.30 -1.98 -29.16
C TRP A 130 -27.56 -2.84 -29.32
N PRO A 131 -28.65 -2.29 -29.88
CA PRO A 131 -29.93 -3.01 -29.95
C PRO A 131 -29.95 -4.16 -30.96
N SER A 132 -29.11 -4.10 -31.99
CA SER A 132 -29.06 -5.10 -33.06
C SER A 132 -27.62 -5.55 -33.34
N PRO A 133 -26.93 -6.20 -32.37
CA PRO A 133 -25.61 -6.74 -32.60
C PRO A 133 -25.70 -7.94 -33.56
N PRO A 134 -24.70 -8.18 -34.42
CA PRO A 134 -24.63 -9.39 -35.23
C PRO A 134 -24.72 -10.64 -34.35
N GLY A 135 -25.52 -11.64 -34.73
CA GLY A 135 -25.72 -12.85 -33.92
C GLY A 135 -24.42 -13.59 -33.54
N ALA A 136 -23.43 -13.58 -34.43
CA ALA A 136 -22.12 -14.20 -34.21
C ALA A 136 -21.22 -13.45 -33.20
N THR A 137 -21.61 -12.26 -32.71
CA THR A 137 -20.75 -11.42 -31.86
C THR A 137 -20.32 -12.15 -30.58
N ARG A 138 -21.24 -12.86 -29.93
CA ARG A 138 -20.96 -13.56 -28.67
C ARG A 138 -19.97 -14.71 -28.85
N GLU A 139 -20.24 -15.57 -29.84
CA GLU A 139 -19.38 -16.71 -30.15
C GLU A 139 -17.96 -16.25 -30.50
N ILE A 140 -17.84 -15.17 -31.28
CA ILE A 140 -16.53 -14.61 -31.63
C ILE A 140 -15.83 -14.00 -30.41
N LEU A 141 -16.54 -13.35 -29.48
CA LEU A 141 -15.94 -12.85 -28.24
C LEU A 141 -15.47 -13.99 -27.33
N GLU A 142 -16.23 -15.07 -27.20
CA GLU A 142 -15.84 -16.25 -26.41
C GLU A 142 -14.61 -16.96 -27.03
N GLN A 143 -14.61 -17.14 -28.36
CA GLN A 143 -13.45 -17.66 -29.09
C GLN A 143 -12.22 -16.75 -28.96
N LEU A 144 -12.42 -15.44 -29.02
CA LEU A 144 -11.35 -14.44 -28.87
C LEU A 144 -10.73 -14.48 -27.48
N LEU A 145 -11.54 -14.50 -26.41
CA LEU A 145 -11.03 -14.56 -25.04
C LEU A 145 -10.27 -15.86 -24.78
N THR A 146 -10.79 -16.98 -25.31
CA THR A 146 -10.11 -18.28 -25.23
C THR A 146 -8.77 -18.28 -25.96
N ALA A 147 -8.72 -17.68 -27.16
CA ALA A 147 -7.47 -17.50 -27.89
C ALA A 147 -6.50 -16.60 -27.11
N LEU A 148 -6.94 -15.43 -26.61
CA LEU A 148 -6.07 -14.51 -25.86
C LEU A 148 -5.53 -15.11 -24.56
N ALA A 149 -6.21 -16.09 -23.96
CA ALA A 149 -5.71 -16.81 -22.79
C ALA A 149 -4.51 -17.71 -23.12
N SER A 150 -4.36 -18.12 -24.38
CA SER A 150 -3.24 -18.96 -24.80
C SER A 150 -1.96 -18.14 -25.03
N SER A 151 -0.82 -18.68 -24.59
CA SER A 151 0.49 -17.99 -24.67
C SER A 151 1.07 -17.90 -26.09
N GLN A 152 0.52 -18.64 -27.05
CA GLN A 152 1.00 -18.70 -28.45
C GLN A 152 0.17 -17.84 -29.40
N THR A 153 -0.68 -16.96 -28.88
CA THR A 153 -1.59 -16.20 -29.73
C THR A 153 -0.89 -15.02 -30.40
N ASP A 154 -0.84 -15.09 -31.72
CA ASP A 154 -0.31 -14.02 -32.56
C ASP A 154 -1.40 -13.01 -32.97
N ALA A 155 -0.93 -11.80 -33.33
CA ALA A 155 -1.79 -10.74 -33.86
C ALA A 155 -2.59 -11.18 -35.11
N TYR A 156 -2.05 -12.10 -35.90
CA TYR A 156 -2.73 -12.65 -37.08
C TYR A 156 -3.90 -13.56 -36.70
N THR A 157 -3.73 -14.45 -35.71
CA THR A 157 -4.80 -15.32 -35.21
C THR A 157 -5.96 -14.51 -34.66
N VAL A 158 -5.65 -13.47 -33.86
CA VAL A 158 -6.63 -12.50 -33.36
C VAL A 158 -7.35 -11.79 -34.51
N ALA A 159 -6.61 -11.33 -35.53
CA ALA A 159 -7.21 -10.66 -36.68
C ALA A 159 -8.16 -11.58 -37.45
N ARG A 160 -7.84 -12.87 -37.58
CA ARG A 160 -8.69 -13.88 -38.24
C ARG A 160 -9.97 -14.16 -37.45
N ILE A 161 -9.89 -14.27 -36.13
CA ILE A 161 -11.06 -14.49 -35.25
C ILE A 161 -12.01 -13.29 -35.34
N ILE A 162 -11.46 -12.08 -35.30
CA ILE A 162 -12.28 -10.87 -35.29
C ILE A 162 -12.77 -10.54 -36.71
N ALA A 163 -12.07 -10.92 -37.80
CA ALA A 163 -12.43 -10.58 -39.19
C ALA A 163 -13.93 -10.63 -39.57
N PRO A 164 -14.73 -11.64 -39.17
CA PRO A 164 -16.16 -11.72 -39.49
C PRO A 164 -17.00 -10.60 -38.86
N LEU A 165 -16.53 -10.00 -37.77
CA LEU A 165 -17.18 -8.87 -37.08
C LEU A 165 -16.88 -7.51 -37.74
N ARG A 166 -16.14 -7.48 -38.86
CA ARG A 166 -15.77 -6.23 -39.53
C ARG A 166 -17.02 -5.49 -40.02
N PRO A 167 -17.16 -4.18 -39.74
CA PRO A 167 -18.29 -3.40 -40.23
C PRO A 167 -18.24 -3.31 -41.76
N THR A 168 -19.35 -3.67 -42.41
CA THR A 168 -19.57 -3.51 -43.85
C THR A 168 -20.20 -2.16 -44.18
N ASN A 169 -21.05 -1.64 -43.28
CA ASN A 169 -21.68 -0.33 -43.41
C ASN A 169 -20.94 0.71 -42.57
N VAL A 170 -20.32 1.70 -43.24
CA VAL A 170 -19.58 2.79 -42.58
C VAL A 170 -20.51 3.76 -41.84
N ALA A 171 -21.79 3.81 -42.20
CA ALA A 171 -22.78 4.65 -41.54
C ALA A 171 -23.24 4.09 -40.18
N ASP A 172 -22.97 2.81 -39.88
CA ASP A 172 -23.22 2.25 -38.55
C ASP A 172 -22.07 2.59 -37.59
N TYR A 173 -22.16 3.80 -37.02
CA TYR A 173 -21.18 4.30 -36.06
C TYR A 173 -21.01 3.39 -34.83
N ARG A 174 -22.06 2.66 -34.40
CA ARG A 174 -21.98 1.79 -33.22
C ARG A 174 -21.15 0.56 -33.53
N HIS A 175 -21.39 -0.08 -34.67
CA HIS A 175 -20.61 -1.22 -35.14
C HIS A 175 -19.14 -0.84 -35.36
N VAL A 176 -18.88 0.31 -36.01
CA VAL A 176 -17.52 0.80 -36.24
C VAL A 176 -16.79 1.10 -34.92
N ALA A 177 -17.44 1.78 -33.96
CA ALA A 177 -16.85 2.11 -32.68
C ALA A 177 -16.52 0.86 -31.85
N PHE A 178 -17.46 -0.10 -31.79
CA PHE A 178 -17.24 -1.38 -31.11
C PHE A 178 -16.06 -2.15 -31.73
N TRP A 179 -16.04 -2.26 -33.06
CA TRP A 179 -14.96 -2.91 -33.80
C TRP A 179 -13.58 -2.31 -33.51
N GLN A 180 -13.47 -0.98 -33.57
CA GLN A 180 -12.21 -0.28 -33.30
C GLN A 180 -11.77 -0.47 -31.85
N ARG A 181 -12.70 -0.38 -30.90
CA ARG A 181 -12.42 -0.55 -29.47
C ARG A 181 -12.01 -1.99 -29.14
N LEU A 182 -12.62 -2.97 -29.79
CA LEU A 182 -12.27 -4.40 -29.64
C LEU A 182 -10.88 -4.68 -30.20
N ARG A 183 -10.56 -4.18 -31.40
CA ARG A 183 -9.20 -4.29 -31.96
C ARG A 183 -8.16 -3.63 -31.06
N TYR A 184 -8.51 -2.48 -30.48
CA TYR A 184 -7.65 -1.79 -29.54
C TYR A 184 -7.39 -2.63 -28.28
N PHE A 185 -8.44 -3.24 -27.70
CA PHE A 185 -8.32 -4.18 -26.58
C PHE A 185 -7.34 -5.31 -26.89
N CYS A 186 -7.50 -5.98 -28.02
CA CYS A 186 -6.64 -7.13 -28.34
C CYS A 186 -5.18 -6.75 -28.56
N ARG A 187 -4.92 -5.60 -29.20
CA ARG A 187 -3.55 -5.08 -29.36
C ARG A 187 -2.92 -4.77 -28.00
N LEU A 188 -3.68 -4.10 -27.12
CA LEU A 188 -3.22 -3.74 -25.79
C LEU A 188 -2.92 -4.99 -24.94
N TYR A 189 -3.79 -5.99 -25.01
CA TYR A 189 -3.60 -7.26 -24.29
C TYR A 189 -2.37 -8.02 -24.77
N LEU A 190 -2.21 -8.20 -26.09
CA LEU A 190 -1.04 -8.87 -26.68
C LEU A 190 0.27 -8.14 -26.33
N GLN A 191 0.28 -6.80 -26.42
CA GLN A 191 1.44 -6.00 -26.06
C GLN A 191 1.79 -6.17 -24.57
N SER A 192 0.80 -6.14 -23.68
CA SER A 192 1.03 -6.35 -22.25
C SER A 192 1.52 -7.78 -21.94
N SER A 193 1.04 -8.79 -22.65
CA SER A 193 1.49 -10.18 -22.52
C SER A 193 2.96 -10.34 -22.96
N GLN A 194 3.33 -9.73 -24.09
CA GLN A 194 4.71 -9.73 -24.58
C GLN A 194 5.67 -9.01 -23.63
N GLU A 195 5.28 -7.85 -23.10
CA GLU A 195 6.07 -7.12 -22.11
C GLU A 195 6.23 -7.92 -20.81
N LEU A 196 5.18 -8.61 -20.35
CA LEU A 196 5.26 -9.49 -19.19
C LEU A 196 6.21 -10.67 -19.44
N HIS A 197 6.16 -11.29 -20.62
CA HIS A 197 7.09 -12.36 -21.00
C HIS A 197 8.54 -11.86 -21.07
N ARG A 198 8.78 -10.64 -21.58
CA ARG A 198 10.11 -10.02 -21.60
C ARG A 198 10.67 -9.75 -20.20
N LEU A 199 9.81 -9.31 -19.27
CA LEU A 199 10.21 -9.14 -17.87
C LEU A 199 10.61 -10.48 -17.22
N GLN A 200 9.92 -11.57 -17.56
CA GLN A 200 10.23 -12.91 -17.05
C GLN A 200 11.50 -13.49 -17.66
N SER A 201 11.67 -13.37 -18.98
CA SER A 201 12.87 -13.88 -19.66
C SER A 201 14.14 -13.13 -19.28
N GLY A 202 14.02 -11.93 -18.71
CA GLY A 202 15.15 -11.17 -18.21
C GLY A 202 16.03 -10.58 -19.31
N VAL A 203 15.50 -10.49 -20.54
CA VAL A 203 16.22 -9.89 -21.66
C VAL A 203 16.31 -8.38 -21.43
N ASP A 204 17.53 -7.92 -21.12
CA ASP A 204 17.84 -6.52 -20.87
C ASP A 204 17.88 -5.70 -22.16
N ASP A 205 16.69 -5.47 -22.72
CA ASP A 205 16.57 -4.58 -23.85
C ASP A 205 16.73 -3.14 -23.35
N HIS A 206 17.78 -2.43 -23.76
CA HIS A 206 18.06 -1.06 -23.31
C HIS A 206 17.21 0.00 -24.04
N ALA A 207 16.22 -0.45 -24.83
CA ALA A 207 15.24 0.43 -25.46
C ALA A 207 14.58 1.30 -24.39
N ARG A 208 14.93 2.60 -24.42
CA ARG A 208 14.41 3.62 -23.51
C ARG A 208 12.91 3.75 -23.75
N LEU A 209 12.10 3.05 -22.96
CA LEU A 209 10.66 3.33 -22.91
C LEU A 209 10.47 4.78 -22.47
N ALA A 210 9.54 5.47 -23.12
CA ALA A 210 9.11 6.80 -22.69
C ALA A 210 8.70 6.71 -21.22
N ARG A 211 9.22 7.63 -20.38
CA ARG A 211 8.88 7.67 -18.96
C ARG A 211 7.38 7.94 -18.84
N THR A 212 6.64 6.95 -18.37
CA THR A 212 5.23 7.11 -18.02
C THR A 212 5.13 7.82 -16.68
N SER A 213 4.14 8.72 -16.54
CA SER A 213 3.85 9.36 -15.26
C SER A 213 3.60 8.31 -14.18
N ALA A 214 4.03 8.56 -12.95
CA ALA A 214 3.76 7.63 -11.85
C ALA A 214 2.24 7.48 -11.67
N LEU A 215 1.77 6.29 -11.26
CA LEU A 215 0.36 6.13 -10.87
C LEU A 215 -0.02 7.25 -9.88
N ALA A 216 -1.03 8.01 -10.27
CA ALA A 216 -1.38 9.25 -9.61
C ALA A 216 -1.88 8.95 -8.19
N ARG A 217 -1.21 9.55 -7.21
CA ARG A 217 -1.60 9.52 -5.80
C ARG A 217 -2.18 10.87 -5.46
N HIS A 218 -3.49 10.93 -5.25
CA HIS A 218 -4.11 12.14 -4.75
C HIS A 218 -4.11 12.11 -3.21
N THR A 219 -3.39 13.03 -2.60
CA THR A 219 -3.45 13.26 -1.15
C THR A 219 -4.57 14.25 -0.86
N ASP A 220 -5.59 13.84 -0.10
CA ASP A 220 -6.62 14.77 0.38
C ASP A 220 -5.99 15.67 1.46
N ASN A 221 -5.61 16.88 1.06
CA ASN A 221 -4.98 17.86 1.95
C ASN A 221 -5.87 18.22 3.14
N ALA A 222 -7.19 18.15 3.00
CA ALA A 222 -8.10 18.45 4.10
C ALA A 222 -8.13 17.33 5.15
N GLU A 223 -8.02 16.06 4.72
CA GLU A 223 -7.86 14.94 5.65
C GLU A 223 -6.49 14.92 6.30
N ALA A 224 -5.44 15.25 5.53
CA ALA A 224 -4.09 15.40 6.06
C ALA A 224 -4.05 16.50 7.13
N MET A 225 -4.67 17.65 6.88
CA MET A 225 -4.79 18.74 7.85
C MET A 225 -5.58 18.32 9.09
N TRP A 226 -6.72 17.62 8.93
CA TRP A 226 -7.52 17.16 10.07
C TRP A 226 -6.75 16.13 10.92
N SER A 227 -6.06 15.19 10.28
CA SER A 227 -5.23 14.20 10.97
C SER A 227 -4.05 14.86 11.69
N GLY A 228 -3.44 15.88 11.08
CA GLY A 228 -2.39 16.70 11.68
C GLY A 228 -2.88 17.50 12.89
N LEU A 229 -4.01 18.20 12.75
CA LEU A 229 -4.62 18.96 13.85
C LEU A 229 -5.01 18.05 15.03
N ARG A 230 -5.59 16.88 14.75
CA ARG A 230 -5.88 15.87 15.78
C ARG A 230 -4.61 15.45 16.52
N THR A 231 -3.56 15.08 15.78
CA THR A 231 -2.28 14.66 16.37
C THR A 231 -1.67 15.77 17.23
N PHE A 232 -1.72 17.02 16.74
CA PHE A 232 -1.27 18.18 17.49
C PHE A 232 -2.04 18.36 18.80
N CYS A 233 -3.38 18.33 18.78
CA CYS A 233 -4.20 18.44 19.97
C CYS A 233 -3.92 17.31 20.97
N THR A 234 -3.78 16.07 20.50
CA THR A 234 -3.46 14.91 21.36
C THR A 234 -2.13 15.11 22.07
N LEU A 235 -1.07 15.46 21.34
CA LEU A 235 0.25 15.67 21.92
C LEU A 235 0.29 16.88 22.87
N MET A 236 -0.43 17.95 22.53
CA MET A 236 -0.56 19.12 23.41
C MET A 236 -1.27 18.75 24.73
N MET A 237 -2.34 17.97 24.68
CA MET A 237 -3.06 17.53 25.89
C MET A 237 -2.21 16.59 26.75
N ILE A 238 -1.55 15.61 26.14
CA ILE A 238 -0.66 14.68 26.85
C ILE A 238 0.51 15.44 27.47
N GLY A 239 1.15 16.33 26.70
CA GLY A 239 2.26 17.16 27.18
C GLY A 239 1.83 18.10 28.32
N ALA A 240 0.69 18.78 28.19
CA ALA A 240 0.15 19.64 29.24
C ALA A 240 -0.18 18.85 30.51
N TRP A 241 -0.78 17.66 30.37
CA TRP A 241 -1.07 16.78 31.49
C TRP A 241 0.21 16.30 32.18
N SER A 242 1.22 15.86 31.42
CA SER A 242 2.52 15.43 31.94
C SER A 242 3.25 16.54 32.71
N ILE A 243 3.20 17.77 32.22
CA ILE A 243 3.81 18.92 32.89
C ILE A 243 3.04 19.26 34.17
N ALA A 244 1.71 19.24 34.12
CA ALA A 244 0.86 19.56 35.27
C ALA A 244 0.94 18.50 36.38
N SER A 245 1.04 17.22 36.02
CA SER A 245 1.17 16.13 36.98
C SER A 245 2.58 15.99 37.55
N GLN A 246 3.56 16.71 37.00
CA GLN A 246 4.99 16.56 37.32
C GLN A 246 5.44 15.10 37.27
N TRP A 247 4.91 14.35 36.31
CA TRP A 247 5.17 12.92 36.22
C TRP A 247 6.57 12.66 35.68
N ASP A 248 7.42 12.03 36.49
CA ASP A 248 8.83 11.77 36.15
C ASP A 248 9.02 11.03 34.81
N ALA A 249 8.12 10.08 34.50
CA ALA A 249 8.17 9.30 33.25
C ALA A 249 7.45 9.97 32.07
N GLY A 250 6.96 11.20 32.24
CA GLY A 250 6.11 11.88 31.26
C GLY A 250 6.79 12.18 29.92
N ALA A 251 8.11 12.42 29.92
CA ALA A 251 8.88 12.60 28.69
C ALA A 251 8.89 11.32 27.83
N ASN A 252 9.11 10.16 28.44
CA ASN A 252 9.11 8.88 27.74
C ASN A 252 7.71 8.54 27.22
N ALA A 253 6.68 8.84 28.01
CA ALA A 253 5.29 8.72 27.60
C ALA A 253 5.06 9.48 26.27
N LEU A 254 5.36 10.78 26.26
CA LEU A 254 5.11 11.67 25.13
C LEU A 254 5.79 11.19 23.83
N THR A 255 6.99 10.62 23.93
CA THR A 255 7.70 10.08 22.76
C THR A 255 6.94 8.90 22.12
N LEU A 256 6.42 7.98 22.93
CA LEU A 256 5.68 6.83 22.41
C LEU A 256 4.31 7.23 21.87
N ALA A 257 3.66 8.22 22.49
CA ALA A 257 2.44 8.83 21.96
C ALA A 257 2.68 9.47 20.58
N ALA A 258 3.78 10.21 20.42
CA ALA A 258 4.14 10.82 19.13
C ALA A 258 4.40 9.75 18.05
N ILE A 259 5.19 8.72 18.37
CA ILE A 259 5.47 7.59 17.46
C ILE A 259 4.16 6.90 17.05
N SER A 260 3.28 6.63 18.01
CA SER A 260 1.99 5.98 17.77
C SER A 260 1.09 6.85 16.87
N CYS A 261 0.98 8.14 17.16
CA CYS A 261 0.18 9.05 16.35
C CYS A 261 0.67 9.09 14.89
N VAL A 262 1.99 9.17 14.67
CA VAL A 262 2.58 9.18 13.33
C VAL A 262 2.30 7.86 12.61
N LEU A 263 2.57 6.72 13.24
CA LEU A 263 2.37 5.39 12.64
C LEU A 263 0.92 5.13 12.25
N TYR A 264 -0.04 5.55 13.06
CA TYR A 264 -1.46 5.28 12.83
C TYR A 264 -2.22 6.41 12.12
N SER A 265 -1.61 7.57 11.91
CA SER A 265 -2.21 8.68 11.16
C SER A 265 -2.53 8.30 9.70
N ALA A 266 -1.77 7.37 9.12
CA ALA A 266 -1.91 6.91 7.74
C ALA A 266 -2.78 5.65 7.58
N VAL A 267 -3.23 5.04 8.68
CA VAL A 267 -3.99 3.78 8.65
C VAL A 267 -5.49 4.07 8.50
N ALA A 268 -6.13 3.40 7.54
CA ALA A 268 -7.56 3.57 7.26
C ALA A 268 -8.48 3.27 8.46
N ALA A 269 -8.11 2.28 9.28
CA ALA A 269 -8.82 1.88 10.49
C ALA A 269 -7.92 1.99 11.74
N PRO A 270 -7.67 3.21 12.27
CA PRO A 270 -6.72 3.42 13.35
C PRO A 270 -7.12 2.67 14.64
N PHE A 271 -8.43 2.55 14.90
CA PHE A 271 -8.94 1.92 16.12
C PHE A 271 -8.56 0.43 16.27
N ARG A 272 -8.62 -0.34 15.18
CA ARG A 272 -8.26 -1.77 15.20
C ARG A 272 -6.76 -1.95 15.43
N SER A 273 -5.94 -1.09 14.82
CA SER A 273 -4.49 -1.15 14.96
C SER A 273 -4.00 -0.68 16.33
N LEU A 274 -4.61 0.38 16.88
CA LEU A 274 -4.29 0.87 18.22
C LEU A 274 -4.75 -0.11 19.31
N SER A 275 -5.91 -0.77 19.15
CA SER A 275 -6.35 -1.81 20.11
C SER A 275 -5.46 -3.06 20.06
N LEU A 276 -4.93 -3.42 18.89
CA LEU A 276 -3.89 -4.44 18.77
C LEU A 276 -2.61 -4.00 19.49
N LEU A 277 -2.16 -2.76 19.25
CA LEU A 277 -0.97 -2.22 19.91
C LEU A 277 -1.10 -2.30 21.43
N MET A 278 -2.26 -1.93 21.97
CA MET A 278 -2.51 -2.02 23.41
C MET A 278 -2.29 -3.39 24.00
N ARG A 279 -2.84 -4.42 23.36
CA ARG A 279 -2.64 -5.81 23.78
C ARG A 279 -1.16 -6.17 23.71
N THR A 280 -0.47 -5.72 22.66
CA THR A 280 0.96 -5.94 22.48
C THR A 280 1.78 -5.29 23.58
N LEU A 281 1.50 -4.05 23.98
CA LEU A 281 2.25 -3.34 25.03
C LEU A 281 2.08 -4.00 26.39
N VAL A 282 0.88 -4.47 26.73
CA VAL A 282 0.64 -5.20 27.99
C VAL A 282 1.44 -6.51 28.01
N LEU A 283 1.40 -7.28 26.91
CA LEU A 283 2.20 -8.50 26.78
C LEU A 283 3.70 -8.22 26.87
N LEU A 284 4.14 -7.13 26.25
CA LEU A 284 5.55 -6.75 26.22
C LEU A 284 6.03 -6.23 27.57
N SER A 285 5.17 -5.56 28.35
CA SER A 285 5.46 -5.19 29.73
C SER A 285 5.69 -6.42 30.62
N LEU A 286 4.86 -7.46 30.48
CA LEU A 286 5.04 -8.72 31.21
C LEU A 286 6.30 -9.45 30.77
N PHE A 287 6.54 -9.52 29.46
CA PHE A 287 7.73 -10.17 28.90
C PHE A 287 9.02 -9.45 29.31
N SER A 288 9.06 -8.12 29.20
CA SER A 288 10.22 -7.32 29.59
C SER A 288 10.52 -7.40 31.08
N PHE A 289 9.49 -7.55 31.93
CA PHE A 289 9.69 -7.77 33.36
C PHE A 289 10.49 -9.07 33.62
N VAL A 290 10.09 -10.17 32.99
CA VAL A 290 10.78 -11.47 33.10
C VAL A 290 12.20 -11.39 32.54
N VAL A 291 12.39 -10.75 31.39
CA VAL A 291 13.71 -10.62 30.76
C VAL A 291 14.64 -9.74 31.59
N LYS A 292 14.18 -8.56 32.05
CA LYS A 292 15.03 -7.59 32.75
C LYS A 292 15.41 -8.06 34.16
N PHE A 293 14.47 -8.60 34.94
CA PHE A 293 14.74 -9.01 36.32
C PHE A 293 15.13 -10.48 36.48
N GLY A 294 14.74 -11.35 35.54
CA GLY A 294 15.10 -12.77 35.59
C GLY A 294 16.41 -13.07 34.87
N LEU A 295 16.53 -12.62 33.62
CA LEU A 295 17.61 -13.02 32.73
C LEU A 295 18.75 -12.00 32.68
N MET A 296 18.45 -10.71 32.54
CA MET A 296 19.46 -9.67 32.33
C MET A 296 20.40 -9.52 33.53
N VAL A 297 19.91 -9.78 34.75
CA VAL A 297 20.73 -9.83 35.99
C VAL A 297 21.87 -10.87 35.89
N GLN A 298 21.69 -11.94 35.11
CA GLN A 298 22.68 -13.00 34.92
C GLN A 298 23.63 -12.75 33.74
N ILE A 299 23.33 -11.75 32.92
CA ILE A 299 24.07 -11.43 31.70
C ILE A 299 25.06 -10.30 32.03
N SER A 300 26.34 -10.63 32.07
CA SER A 300 27.41 -9.68 32.40
C SER A 300 28.05 -9.07 31.15
N ASP A 301 28.07 -9.83 30.05
CA ASP A 301 28.78 -9.46 28.83
C ASP A 301 27.84 -9.28 27.63
N LEU A 302 28.24 -8.39 26.72
CA LEU A 302 27.50 -8.12 25.48
C LEU A 302 27.30 -9.37 24.61
N TRP A 303 28.29 -10.27 24.54
CA TRP A 303 28.18 -11.47 23.71
C TRP A 303 27.11 -12.44 24.23
N GLN A 304 26.93 -12.54 25.56
CA GLN A 304 25.87 -13.32 26.20
C GLN A 304 24.50 -12.72 25.88
N PHE A 305 24.39 -11.39 25.91
CA PHE A 305 23.18 -10.69 25.50
C PHE A 305 22.84 -10.95 24.02
N LEU A 306 23.83 -10.93 23.13
CA LEU A 306 23.63 -11.25 21.71
C LEU A 306 23.18 -12.70 21.48
N LEU A 307 23.76 -13.67 22.21
CA LEU A 307 23.36 -15.08 22.15
C LEU A 307 21.93 -15.33 22.64
N PHE A 308 21.41 -14.46 23.51
CA PHE A 308 20.00 -14.49 23.91
C PHE A 308 19.11 -13.78 22.87
N LEU A 309 19.50 -12.58 22.45
CA LEU A 309 18.70 -11.73 21.58
C LEU A 309 18.52 -12.32 20.17
N PHE A 310 19.58 -12.92 19.61
CA PHE A 310 19.54 -13.51 18.27
C PHE A 310 18.49 -14.62 18.12
N PRO A 311 18.48 -15.70 18.92
CA PRO A 311 17.46 -16.74 18.80
C PRO A 311 16.06 -16.22 19.15
N LEU A 312 15.94 -15.27 20.08
CA LEU A 312 14.66 -14.65 20.40
C LEU A 312 14.07 -13.90 19.19
N LEU A 313 14.85 -13.03 18.55
CA LEU A 313 14.41 -12.28 17.38
C LEU A 313 14.17 -13.21 16.17
N ALA A 314 15.03 -14.22 15.98
CA ALA A 314 14.87 -15.21 14.91
C ALA A 314 13.58 -16.02 15.07
N THR A 315 13.28 -16.49 16.28
CA THR A 315 12.05 -17.24 16.58
C THR A 315 10.81 -16.35 16.39
N MET A 316 10.81 -15.12 16.90
CA MET A 316 9.70 -14.18 16.68
C MET A 316 9.48 -13.87 15.20
N GLN A 317 10.56 -13.68 14.43
CA GLN A 317 10.47 -13.44 12.99
C GLN A 317 9.96 -14.68 12.23
N LEU A 318 10.35 -15.88 12.66
CA LEU A 318 9.84 -17.13 12.08
C LEU A 318 8.33 -17.29 12.37
N LEU A 319 7.89 -17.03 13.59
CA LEU A 319 6.47 -17.09 13.97
C LEU A 319 5.64 -16.06 13.20
N LYS A 320 6.19 -14.87 12.95
CA LYS A 320 5.58 -13.86 12.08
C LYS A 320 5.33 -14.40 10.66
N LEU A 321 6.27 -15.14 10.09
CA LEU A 321 6.17 -15.71 8.75
C LEU A 321 5.23 -16.92 8.70
N GLN A 322 5.26 -17.79 9.72
CA GLN A 322 4.42 -18.99 9.78
C GLN A 322 2.96 -18.69 10.13
N MET A 323 2.70 -17.63 10.90
CA MET A 323 1.36 -17.24 11.34
C MET A 323 0.91 -15.91 10.72
N PRO A 324 0.50 -15.88 9.44
CA PRO A 324 0.12 -14.65 8.75
C PRO A 324 -1.04 -13.90 9.43
N LYS A 325 -1.94 -14.64 10.12
CA LYS A 325 -3.05 -14.06 10.90
C LYS A 325 -2.57 -13.18 12.07
N PHE A 326 -1.43 -13.51 12.66
CA PHE A 326 -0.84 -12.80 13.81
C PHE A 326 0.42 -12.01 13.42
N ALA A 327 0.73 -11.88 12.13
CA ALA A 327 1.96 -11.23 11.66
C ALA A 327 2.09 -9.77 12.16
N ALA A 328 0.97 -9.05 12.26
CA ALA A 328 0.96 -7.69 12.81
C ALA A 328 1.34 -7.65 14.30
N LEU A 329 0.87 -8.62 15.10
CA LEU A 329 1.18 -8.73 16.53
C LEU A 329 2.67 -9.03 16.72
N TRP A 330 3.19 -10.06 16.03
CA TRP A 330 4.61 -10.40 16.11
C TRP A 330 5.51 -9.27 15.61
N GLY A 331 5.09 -8.57 14.55
CA GLY A 331 5.81 -7.39 14.07
C GLY A 331 5.89 -6.27 15.11
N GLN A 332 4.79 -5.98 15.81
CA GLN A 332 4.77 -4.99 16.88
C GLN A 332 5.63 -5.42 18.08
N LEU A 333 5.58 -6.70 18.48
CA LEU A 333 6.45 -7.23 19.55
C LEU A 333 7.92 -7.00 19.22
N ILE A 334 8.36 -7.36 18.01
CA ILE A 334 9.76 -7.17 17.58
C ILE A 334 10.17 -5.70 17.64
N VAL A 335 9.34 -4.80 17.11
CA VAL A 335 9.67 -3.36 17.00
C VAL A 335 9.68 -2.67 18.36
N PHE A 336 8.71 -2.95 19.23
CA PHE A 336 8.58 -2.25 20.51
C PHE A 336 9.40 -2.89 21.64
N MET A 337 9.94 -4.10 21.47
CA MET A 337 10.70 -4.80 22.50
C MET A 337 11.90 -4.01 23.03
N GLY A 338 12.68 -3.37 22.15
CA GLY A 338 13.84 -2.59 22.55
C GLY A 338 13.52 -1.53 23.61
N PRO A 339 12.58 -0.61 23.32
CA PRO A 339 12.12 0.39 24.29
C PRO A 339 11.62 -0.17 25.62
N PHE A 340 11.05 -1.38 25.67
CA PHE A 340 10.52 -1.98 26.91
C PHE A 340 11.57 -2.69 27.75
N ILE A 341 12.57 -3.34 27.13
CA ILE A 341 13.69 -3.94 27.88
C ILE A 341 14.57 -2.82 28.47
N ALA A 342 14.71 -1.69 27.75
CA ALA A 342 15.45 -0.51 28.19
C ALA A 342 16.86 -0.86 28.69
N VAL A 343 17.67 -1.46 27.81
CA VAL A 343 19.04 -1.88 28.11
C VAL A 343 19.92 -0.65 28.33
N THR A 344 20.49 -0.52 29.53
CA THR A 344 21.45 0.53 29.88
C THR A 344 22.84 -0.06 30.14
N ASN A 345 23.88 0.75 29.91
CA ASN A 345 25.25 0.41 30.28
C ASN A 345 25.87 1.57 31.08
N PRO A 346 26.11 1.43 32.40
CA PRO A 346 25.94 0.21 33.20
C PRO A 346 24.47 -0.20 33.39
N PRO A 347 24.19 -1.48 33.65
CA PRO A 347 22.83 -1.96 33.87
C PRO A 347 22.28 -1.45 35.20
N VAL A 348 21.11 -0.80 35.15
CA VAL A 348 20.40 -0.30 36.33
C VAL A 348 19.12 -1.11 36.51
N TYR A 349 18.98 -1.72 37.69
CA TYR A 349 17.85 -2.58 38.05
C TYR A 349 16.99 -1.89 39.12
N ASP A 350 16.31 -0.81 38.73
CA ASP A 350 15.29 -0.18 39.57
C ASP A 350 13.89 -0.67 39.17
N PHE A 351 13.19 -1.28 40.13
CA PHE A 351 11.85 -1.81 39.92
C PHE A 351 10.78 -0.71 39.85
N ALA A 352 10.92 0.35 40.66
CA ALA A 352 9.96 1.45 40.69
C ALA A 352 10.01 2.22 39.37
N ASP A 353 11.21 2.57 38.90
CA ASP A 353 11.40 3.28 37.63
C ASP A 353 10.94 2.42 36.45
N PHE A 354 11.23 1.12 36.46
CA PHE A 354 10.79 0.20 35.40
C PHE A 354 9.26 0.10 35.31
N LEU A 355 8.57 -0.05 36.45
CA LEU A 355 7.12 -0.09 36.46
C LEU A 355 6.52 1.25 36.04
N ASN A 356 7.08 2.36 36.53
CA ASN A 356 6.62 3.70 36.19
C ASN A 356 6.76 3.98 34.69
N ASP A 357 7.91 3.64 34.11
CA ASP A 357 8.19 3.83 32.68
C ASP A 357 7.30 2.95 31.78
N ASN A 358 7.05 1.70 32.17
CA ASN A 358 6.14 0.83 31.41
C ASN A 358 4.67 1.24 31.56
N LEU A 359 4.25 1.67 32.76
CA LEU A 359 2.92 2.22 32.98
C LEU A 359 2.73 3.48 32.14
N ALA A 360 3.73 4.37 32.10
CA ALA A 360 3.73 5.55 31.27
C ALA A 360 3.50 5.23 29.80
N LYS A 361 4.26 4.28 29.24
CA LYS A 361 4.07 3.82 27.85
C LYS A 361 2.66 3.29 27.58
N ILE A 362 2.10 2.50 28.49
CA ILE A 362 0.75 1.93 28.34
C ILE A 362 -0.32 3.03 28.42
N VAL A 363 -0.24 3.90 29.43
CA VAL A 363 -1.19 5.00 29.64
C VAL A 363 -1.17 5.97 28.47
N ASP A 364 0.00 6.26 27.91
CA ASP A 364 0.09 7.20 26.78
C ASP A 364 -0.53 6.67 25.50
N VAL A 365 -0.32 5.39 25.20
CA VAL A 365 -1.04 4.76 24.07
C VAL A 365 -2.54 4.72 24.36
N ALA A 366 -2.97 4.73 25.63
CA ALA A 366 -4.40 4.73 26.00
C ALA A 366 -5.02 6.10 25.75
N LEU A 367 -4.30 7.15 26.13
CA LEU A 367 -4.68 8.53 25.87
C LEU A 367 -4.68 8.80 24.36
N ALA A 368 -3.69 8.32 23.61
CA ALA A 368 -3.68 8.41 22.16
C ALA A 368 -4.87 7.64 21.55
N TRP A 369 -5.12 6.40 21.98
CA TRP A 369 -6.27 5.63 21.53
C TRP A 369 -7.60 6.34 21.80
N LEU A 370 -7.76 6.90 23.00
CA LEU A 370 -8.95 7.64 23.43
C LEU A 370 -9.12 8.93 22.61
N ALA A 371 -8.05 9.67 22.39
CA ALA A 371 -8.07 10.87 21.55
C ALA A 371 -8.47 10.55 20.11
N PHE A 372 -7.97 9.44 19.53
CA PHE A 372 -8.38 8.99 18.20
C PHE A 372 -9.83 8.46 18.17
N ALA A 373 -10.34 7.95 19.28
CA ALA A 373 -11.74 7.52 19.41
C ALA A 373 -12.71 8.72 19.51
N ILE A 374 -12.30 9.79 20.21
CA ILE A 374 -13.08 11.03 20.36
C ILE A 374 -13.02 11.85 19.07
N LEU A 375 -11.82 12.07 18.54
CA LEU A 375 -11.57 12.79 17.29
C LEU A 375 -11.72 11.83 16.11
N ARG A 376 -12.98 11.43 15.85
CA ARG A 376 -13.33 10.55 14.74
C ARG A 376 -12.87 11.15 13.40
N PRO A 377 -12.47 10.31 12.42
CA PRO A 377 -12.26 10.77 11.05
C PRO A 377 -13.53 11.49 10.54
N GLY A 378 -13.34 12.43 9.61
CA GLY A 378 -14.44 13.17 9.02
C GLY A 378 -15.49 12.23 8.42
N SER A 379 -16.77 12.64 8.46
CA SER A 379 -17.89 11.84 7.94
C SER A 379 -17.62 11.32 6.52
N ASP A 380 -17.72 10.00 6.34
CA ASP A 380 -17.56 9.32 5.04
C ASP A 380 -18.47 9.91 3.97
N ALA A 381 -19.65 10.39 4.35
CA ALA A 381 -20.57 11.10 3.46
C ALA A 381 -20.04 12.44 2.92
N ARG A 382 -19.23 13.16 3.70
CA ARG A 382 -18.58 14.41 3.24
C ARG A 382 -17.38 14.09 2.36
N LYS A 383 -16.62 13.06 2.72
CA LYS A 383 -15.48 12.54 1.94
C LYS A 383 -15.94 12.06 0.55
N SER A 384 -16.97 11.24 0.49
CA SER A 384 -17.52 10.73 -0.76
C SER A 384 -18.01 11.86 -1.67
N ARG A 385 -18.74 12.84 -1.11
CA ARG A 385 -19.16 14.04 -1.86
C ARG A 385 -17.98 14.84 -2.42
N ARG A 386 -16.85 14.93 -1.71
CA ARG A 386 -15.65 15.61 -2.20
C ARG A 386 -15.02 14.86 -3.36
N HIS A 387 -14.84 13.54 -3.25
CA HIS A 387 -14.32 12.72 -4.35
C HIS A 387 -15.24 12.75 -5.58
N ILE A 388 -16.56 12.69 -5.39
CA ILE A 388 -17.53 12.82 -6.50
C ILE A 388 -17.40 14.19 -7.19
N ARG A 389 -17.23 15.27 -6.42
CA ARG A 389 -17.02 16.62 -6.99
C ARG A 389 -15.66 16.77 -7.69
N ALA A 390 -14.62 16.08 -7.22
CA ALA A 390 -13.32 16.04 -7.88
C ALA A 390 -13.43 15.29 -9.22
N LEU A 391 -13.97 14.06 -9.19
CA LEU A 391 -14.25 13.26 -10.40
C LEU A 391 -15.06 14.04 -11.44
N ARG A 392 -16.09 14.77 -11.02
CA ARG A 392 -16.88 15.60 -11.95
C ARG A 392 -16.07 16.74 -12.56
N ARG A 393 -15.23 17.41 -11.76
CA ARG A 393 -14.37 18.50 -12.24
C ARG A 393 -13.32 17.99 -13.21
N ASP A 394 -12.65 16.89 -12.87
CA ASP A 394 -11.63 16.27 -13.71
C ASP A 394 -12.24 15.77 -15.03
N PHE A 395 -13.46 15.23 -14.99
CA PHE A 395 -14.18 14.85 -16.20
C PHE A 395 -14.49 16.05 -17.10
N VAL A 396 -14.92 17.18 -16.53
CA VAL A 396 -15.17 18.42 -17.29
C VAL A 396 -13.86 18.96 -17.87
N ASP A 397 -12.76 18.88 -17.13
CA ASP A 397 -11.43 19.29 -17.62
C ASP A 397 -10.98 18.47 -18.83
N GLN A 398 -11.25 17.16 -18.84
CA GLN A 398 -10.97 16.28 -19.98
C GLN A 398 -11.79 16.59 -21.24
N LEU A 399 -12.93 17.26 -21.11
CA LEU A 399 -13.73 17.73 -22.25
C LEU A 399 -13.22 19.05 -22.84
N SER A 400 -12.27 19.72 -22.17
CA SER A 400 -11.68 20.97 -22.65
C SER A 400 -10.73 20.74 -23.83
N ARG A 401 -10.44 21.80 -24.59
CA ARG A 401 -9.51 21.73 -25.74
C ARG A 401 -8.07 21.40 -25.34
N HIS A 402 -7.68 21.78 -24.13
CA HIS A 402 -6.35 21.55 -23.57
C HIS A 402 -6.52 21.03 -22.13
N PRO A 403 -6.72 19.71 -21.96
CA PRO A 403 -6.87 19.14 -20.63
C PRO A 403 -5.58 19.31 -19.83
N THR A 404 -5.72 19.56 -18.53
CA THR A 404 -4.56 19.74 -17.63
C THR A 404 -3.83 18.43 -17.36
N LEU A 405 -4.57 17.31 -17.38
CA LEU A 405 -4.06 15.98 -17.12
C LEU A 405 -3.95 15.17 -18.41
N SER A 406 -2.89 14.37 -18.54
CA SER A 406 -2.80 13.38 -19.61
C SER A 406 -3.85 12.25 -19.43
N GLU A 407 -4.20 11.55 -20.53
CA GLU A 407 -5.16 10.43 -20.50
C GLU A 407 -4.81 9.39 -19.42
N SER A 408 -3.52 9.02 -19.31
CA SER A 408 -3.04 8.05 -18.32
C SER A 408 -3.13 8.55 -16.87
N GLU A 409 -2.89 9.84 -16.65
CA GLU A 409 -2.96 10.42 -15.31
C GLU A 409 -4.40 10.56 -14.85
N PHE A 410 -5.28 11.02 -15.75
CA PHE A 410 -6.71 11.11 -15.49
C PHE A 410 -7.32 9.73 -15.19
N GLU A 411 -6.95 8.71 -15.98
CA GLU A 411 -7.40 7.34 -15.75
C GLU A 411 -6.95 6.82 -14.38
N SER A 412 -5.67 7.00 -14.05
CA SER A 412 -5.13 6.61 -12.75
C SER A 412 -5.81 7.35 -11.58
N LEU A 413 -6.09 8.65 -11.71
CA LEU A 413 -6.77 9.44 -10.68
C LEU A 413 -8.22 8.99 -10.50
N THR A 414 -8.91 8.70 -11.61
CA THR A 414 -10.29 8.23 -11.59
C THR A 414 -10.39 6.92 -10.81
N TYR A 415 -9.54 5.95 -11.12
CA TYR A 415 -9.50 4.67 -10.41
C TYR A 415 -9.10 4.81 -8.94
N HIS A 416 -8.18 5.72 -8.63
CA HIS A 416 -7.84 6.04 -7.25
C HIS A 416 -9.05 6.57 -6.47
N HIS A 417 -9.80 7.53 -7.02
CA HIS A 417 -11.00 8.05 -6.38
C HIS A 417 -12.12 7.02 -6.24
N VAL A 418 -12.33 6.16 -7.25
CA VAL A 418 -13.30 5.06 -7.19
C VAL A 418 -12.94 4.08 -6.08
N SER A 419 -11.66 3.72 -5.94
CA SER A 419 -11.21 2.85 -4.85
C SER A 419 -11.32 3.51 -3.47
N GLN A 420 -11.14 4.83 -3.37
CA GLN A 420 -11.38 5.54 -2.11
C GLN A 420 -12.86 5.56 -1.74
N LEU A 421 -13.76 5.66 -2.72
CA LEU A 421 -15.21 5.62 -2.52
C LEU A 421 -15.71 4.22 -2.11
N SER A 422 -15.11 3.14 -2.59
CA SER A 422 -15.49 1.78 -2.19
C SER A 422 -15.03 1.42 -0.77
N ASN A 423 -13.99 2.10 -0.28
CA ASN A 423 -13.38 1.86 1.04
C ASN A 423 -13.89 2.82 2.13
N SER A 424 -14.70 3.83 1.77
CA SER A 424 -15.39 4.74 2.70
C SER A 424 -16.81 4.27 2.94
#